data_AF-A0A525L8P0-F1
#
_entry.id   AF-A0A525L8P0-F1
#
_cell.length_a   1.000
_cell.length_b   1.000
_cell.length_c   1.000
_cell.angle_alpha   90.00
_cell.angle_beta   90.00
_cell.angle_gamma   90.00
#
_symmetry.space_group_name_H-M   'P 1'
#
loop_
_entity.id
_entity.type
_entity.pdbx_description
1 polymer ?
#
loop_
_entity_poly.entity_id
_entity_poly.type
_entity_poly.pdbx_seq_one_letter_code
_entity_poly.pdbx_strand_id
1 'polypeptide(L)'
;MARRVPRGGEIARRSHPHGRRLLRRERLSQVIAVDASAVLAVFFGEAEERAFRSFVARRGGGISAVNHWEVLARAYSSGGAVALRAAEALLAELRLEVIAASDAHSRGAVAAFQRFGKGVGGPLNLGDCFAYALAQIEGDGLLYKGEDFAKTDVKSALT
;
A
#
# COMPACT_ATOMS: atom_id res chain seq x y z
N MET A 1 37.72 -42.87 44.59
CA MET A 1 38.30 -41.56 44.24
C MET A 1 37.40 -40.88 43.22
N ALA A 2 37.01 -39.65 43.51
CA ALA A 2 36.06 -38.85 42.74
C ALA A 2 36.72 -38.14 41.56
N ARG A 3 35.99 -37.97 40.45
CA ARG A 3 36.08 -36.75 39.62
C ARG A 3 34.67 -36.32 39.20
N ARG A 4 34.27 -35.17 39.75
CA ARG A 4 33.07 -34.38 39.41
C ARG A 4 33.19 -33.85 37.99
N VAL A 5 32.08 -33.91 37.23
CA VAL A 5 31.86 -33.13 36.00
C VAL A 5 30.85 -32.02 36.32
N PRO A 6 30.99 -30.80 35.79
CA PRO A 6 30.18 -29.65 36.21
C PRO A 6 28.76 -29.68 35.65
N ARG A 7 27.85 -29.09 36.43
CA ARG A 7 26.48 -28.72 36.05
C ARG A 7 26.48 -27.45 35.18
N GLY A 8 25.46 -27.32 34.34
CA GLY A 8 24.87 -26.01 33.99
C GLY A 8 24.88 -25.68 32.50
N GLY A 9 23.68 -25.56 31.92
CA GLY A 9 23.49 -25.07 30.56
C GLY A 9 22.15 -25.49 29.94
N GLU A 10 21.05 -25.31 30.66
CA GLU A 10 19.70 -25.50 30.13
C GLU A 10 19.43 -24.36 29.13
N ILE A 11 19.43 -24.68 27.84
CA ILE A 11 19.06 -23.71 26.80
C ILE A 11 17.54 -23.56 26.86
N ALA A 12 17.10 -22.59 27.66
CA ALA A 12 15.72 -22.16 27.75
C ALA A 12 15.19 -21.82 26.36
N ARG A 13 14.24 -22.62 25.87
CA ARG A 13 13.36 -22.27 24.76
C ARG A 13 12.59 -21.02 25.21
N ARG A 14 12.99 -19.85 24.70
CA ARG A 14 12.21 -18.62 24.87
C ARG A 14 10.96 -18.70 24.01
N SER A 15 9.92 -19.25 24.60
CA SER A 15 8.53 -18.98 24.25
C SER A 15 8.35 -17.45 24.13
N HIS A 16 8.06 -16.94 22.93
CA HIS A 16 7.60 -15.57 22.75
C HIS A 16 6.07 -15.56 22.83
N PRO A 17 5.46 -15.00 23.88
CA PRO A 17 4.03 -14.81 23.96
C PRO A 17 3.72 -13.36 23.55
N HIS A 18 3.54 -13.12 22.26
CA HIS A 18 2.85 -11.94 21.75
C HIS A 18 1.73 -12.47 20.85
N GLY A 19 0.57 -12.81 21.41
CA GLY A 19 -0.30 -11.86 22.07
C GLY A 19 -1.41 -11.54 21.06
N ARG A 20 -2.39 -12.45 20.98
CA ARG A 20 -3.66 -12.21 20.27
C ARG A 20 -4.20 -10.86 20.71
N ARG A 21 -4.14 -9.86 19.83
CA ARG A 21 -5.01 -8.68 19.88
C ARG A 21 -6.11 -8.82 18.83
N LEU A 22 -6.83 -9.93 18.94
CA LEU A 22 -8.23 -9.98 18.52
C LEU A 22 -8.95 -8.99 19.43
N LEU A 23 -9.20 -7.77 18.93
CA LEU A 23 -10.21 -6.79 19.39
C LEU A 23 -9.95 -5.45 18.67
N ARG A 24 -10.26 -5.41 17.37
CA ARG A 24 -10.75 -4.18 16.72
C ARG A 24 -11.66 -4.54 15.54
N ARG A 25 -12.66 -5.38 15.82
CA ARG A 25 -13.76 -5.66 14.90
C ARG A 25 -14.92 -4.66 15.15
N GLU A 26 -14.58 -3.39 15.42
CA GLU A 26 -15.53 -2.30 15.67
C GLU A 26 -15.04 -0.97 15.06
N ARG A 27 -14.92 -1.01 13.74
CA ARG A 27 -15.45 -0.08 12.75
C ARG A 27 -14.94 -0.65 11.44
N LEU A 28 -15.82 -0.97 10.49
CA LEU A 28 -15.42 -1.25 9.12
C LEU A 28 -14.70 0.01 8.63
N SER A 29 -13.38 0.11 8.83
CA SER A 29 -12.57 1.16 8.22
C SER A 29 -12.47 0.77 6.77
N GLN A 30 -13.50 1.16 6.02
CA GLN A 30 -13.51 1.16 4.57
C GLN A 30 -12.35 2.07 4.13
N VAL A 31 -11.18 1.50 3.87
CA VAL A 31 -10.00 2.26 3.44
C VAL A 31 -10.26 2.70 2.01
N ILE A 32 -10.04 3.97 1.66
CA ILE A 32 -9.91 4.30 0.24
C ILE A 32 -8.48 3.94 -0.16
N ALA A 33 -8.34 2.97 -1.04
CA ALA A 33 -7.04 2.66 -1.63
C ALA A 33 -6.60 3.86 -2.48
N VAL A 34 -5.34 4.27 -2.36
CA VAL A 34 -4.76 5.36 -3.11
C VAL A 34 -3.65 4.81 -3.98
N ASP A 35 -3.84 4.92 -5.30
CA ASP A 35 -2.84 4.52 -6.28
C ASP A 35 -1.67 5.52 -6.35
N ALA A 36 -0.51 5.05 -6.81
CA ALA A 36 0.66 5.88 -6.99
C ALA A 36 0.39 7.06 -7.95
N SER A 37 -0.42 6.87 -9.00
CA SER A 37 -0.78 7.92 -9.95
C SER A 37 -1.49 9.10 -9.28
N ALA A 38 -2.34 8.85 -8.29
CA ALA A 38 -3.03 9.92 -7.56
C ALA A 38 -2.07 10.74 -6.70
N VAL A 39 -1.12 10.09 -6.02
CA VAL A 39 -0.10 10.78 -5.23
C VAL A 39 0.86 11.56 -6.12
N LEU A 40 1.29 10.97 -7.25
CA LEU A 40 2.19 11.63 -8.19
C LEU A 40 1.53 12.82 -8.88
N ALA A 41 0.23 12.76 -9.16
CA ALA A 41 -0.51 13.91 -9.66
C ALA A 41 -0.49 15.08 -8.67
N VAL A 42 -0.62 14.80 -7.38
CA VAL A 42 -0.46 15.83 -6.34
C VAL A 42 0.99 16.33 -6.28
N PHE A 43 1.96 15.42 -6.33
CA PHE A 43 3.38 15.75 -6.22
C PHE A 43 3.89 16.64 -7.36
N PHE A 44 3.45 16.37 -8.59
CA PHE A 44 3.88 17.12 -9.78
C PHE A 44 2.99 18.33 -10.09
N GLY A 45 2.00 18.63 -9.24
CA GLY A 45 1.09 19.77 -9.45
C GLY A 45 0.25 19.61 -10.71
N GLU A 46 -0.22 18.39 -10.99
CA GLU A 46 -1.06 18.11 -12.14
C GLU A 46 -2.50 18.63 -11.92
N ALA A 47 -3.33 18.60 -12.97
CA ALA A 47 -4.68 19.18 -12.94
C ALA A 47 -5.57 18.63 -11.80
N GLU A 48 -5.37 17.37 -11.42
CA GLU A 48 -6.12 16.68 -10.38
C GLU A 48 -5.65 16.99 -8.95
N GLU A 49 -4.50 17.66 -8.77
CA GLU A 49 -3.84 17.89 -7.48
C GLU A 49 -4.85 18.31 -6.39
N ARG A 50 -5.59 19.40 -6.66
CA ARG A 50 -6.52 19.99 -5.70
C ARG A 50 -7.62 19.00 -5.32
N ALA A 51 -8.15 18.26 -6.28
CA ALA A 51 -9.25 17.32 -6.06
C ALA A 51 -8.79 16.13 -5.22
N PHE A 52 -7.66 15.52 -5.57
CA PHE A 52 -7.10 14.38 -4.84
C PHE A 52 -6.67 14.74 -3.42
N ARG A 53 -5.94 15.84 -3.26
CA ARG A 53 -5.52 16.34 -1.94
C ARG A 53 -6.72 16.63 -1.04
N SER A 54 -7.76 17.27 -1.58
CA SER A 54 -8.99 17.54 -0.82
C SER A 54 -9.77 16.26 -0.49
N PHE A 55 -9.78 15.28 -1.39
CA PHE A 55 -10.45 14.01 -1.16
C PHE A 55 -9.78 13.22 -0.02
N VAL A 56 -8.46 13.03 -0.10
CA VAL A 56 -7.67 12.32 0.91
C VAL A 56 -7.77 13.01 2.27
N ALA A 57 -7.69 14.34 2.31
CA ALA A 57 -7.84 15.09 3.56
C ALA A 57 -9.20 14.88 4.25
N ARG A 58 -10.27 14.64 3.49
CA ARG A 58 -11.61 14.40 4.03
C ARG A 58 -11.90 12.95 4.39
N ARG A 59 -11.46 12.00 3.55
CA ARG A 59 -11.83 10.58 3.68
C ARG A 59 -10.75 9.74 4.37
N GLY A 60 -9.50 10.22 4.39
CA GLY A 60 -8.34 9.38 4.62
C GLY A 60 -8.11 8.42 3.47
N GLY A 61 -7.03 7.64 3.55
CA GLY A 61 -6.72 6.62 2.56
C GLY A 61 -5.54 5.75 2.98
N GLY A 62 -5.42 4.60 2.32
CA GLY A 62 -4.29 3.69 2.47
C GLY A 62 -3.60 3.51 1.13
N ILE A 63 -2.28 3.41 1.15
CA ILE A 63 -1.45 3.16 -0.02
C ILE A 63 -0.73 1.82 0.16
N SER A 64 -0.71 0.97 -0.86
CA SER A 64 0.05 -0.27 -0.77
C SER A 64 1.55 0.03 -0.65
N ALA A 65 2.31 -0.82 0.02
CA ALA A 65 3.77 -0.68 0.11
C ALA A 65 4.45 -0.62 -1.28
N VAL A 66 3.85 -1.25 -2.30
CA VAL A 66 4.34 -1.24 -3.69
C VAL A 66 4.12 0.14 -4.32
N ASN A 67 2.91 0.70 -4.19
CA ASN A 67 2.61 2.05 -4.71
C ASN A 67 3.38 3.12 -3.93
N HIS A 68 3.58 2.95 -2.62
CA HIS A 68 4.42 3.83 -1.82
C HIS A 68 5.86 3.85 -2.33
N TRP A 69 6.44 2.66 -2.60
CA TRP A 69 7.77 2.57 -3.23
C TRP A 69 7.78 3.25 -4.60
N GLU A 70 6.76 3.04 -5.43
CA GLU A 70 6.67 3.62 -6.76
C GLU A 70 6.67 5.16 -6.72
N VAL A 71 5.91 5.76 -5.82
CA VAL A 71 5.90 7.21 -5.59
C VAL A 71 7.31 7.71 -5.28
N LEU A 72 7.98 7.10 -4.29
CA LEU A 72 9.31 7.52 -3.85
C LEU A 72 10.38 7.33 -4.94
N ALA A 73 10.35 6.19 -5.64
CA ALA A 73 11.26 5.89 -6.73
C ALA A 73 11.07 6.84 -7.92
N ARG A 74 9.81 7.21 -8.23
CA ARG A 74 9.50 8.13 -9.32
C ARG A 74 9.87 9.56 -8.98
N ALA A 75 9.68 9.99 -7.74
CA ALA A 75 10.15 11.28 -7.23
C ALA A 75 11.68 11.35 -7.24
N TYR A 76 12.37 10.30 -6.77
CA TYR A 76 13.83 10.26 -6.84
C TYR A 76 14.32 10.35 -8.29
N SER A 77 13.68 9.63 -9.21
CA SER A 77 14.04 9.69 -10.63
C SER A 77 13.79 11.07 -11.28
N SER A 78 12.92 11.90 -10.71
CA SER A 78 12.62 13.24 -11.26
C SER A 78 13.53 14.36 -10.73
N GLY A 79 14.07 14.23 -9.52
CA GLY A 79 14.87 15.31 -8.89
C GLY A 79 15.84 14.85 -7.79
N GLY A 80 16.21 13.56 -7.79
CA GLY A 80 17.14 12.98 -6.84
C GLY A 80 16.68 13.06 -5.38
N ALA A 81 17.64 13.19 -4.46
CA ALA A 81 17.38 13.19 -3.03
C ALA A 81 16.50 14.35 -2.54
N VAL A 82 16.48 15.49 -3.26
CA VAL A 82 15.63 16.63 -2.90
C VAL A 82 14.16 16.29 -3.18
N ALA A 83 13.86 15.77 -4.37
CA ALA A 83 12.51 15.35 -4.73
C ALA A 83 12.03 14.16 -3.88
N LEU A 84 12.91 13.23 -3.53
CA LEU A 84 12.58 12.13 -2.62
C LEU A 84 12.09 12.65 -1.25
N ARG A 85 12.84 13.56 -0.61
CA ARG A 85 12.42 14.15 0.67
C ARG A 85 11.11 14.93 0.58
N ALA A 86 10.88 15.61 -0.55
CA ALA A 86 9.61 16.31 -0.79
C ALA A 86 8.44 15.31 -0.91
N ALA A 87 8.64 14.16 -1.56
CA ALA A 87 7.63 13.12 -1.66
C ALA A 87 7.34 12.45 -0.31
N GLU A 88 8.37 12.19 0.50
CA GLU A 88 8.19 11.69 1.88
C GLU A 88 7.38 12.68 2.73
N ALA A 89 7.70 13.98 2.64
CA ALA A 89 6.95 15.03 3.33
C ALA A 89 5.50 15.10 2.86
N LEU A 90 5.25 14.98 1.55
CA LEU A 90 3.90 14.94 0.99
C LEU A 90 3.10 13.73 1.49
N LEU A 91 3.68 12.53 1.48
CA LEU A 91 3.02 11.32 1.97
C LEU A 91 2.64 11.44 3.45
N ALA A 92 3.54 12.03 4.27
CA ALA A 92 3.26 12.33 5.67
C ALA A 92 2.16 13.39 5.83
N GLU A 93 2.15 14.42 4.99
CA GLU A 93 1.14 15.47 4.98
C GLU A 93 -0.25 14.91 4.63
N LEU A 94 -0.34 14.03 3.63
CA LEU A 94 -1.57 13.36 3.23
C LEU A 94 -2.05 12.33 4.25
N ARG A 95 -1.21 11.95 5.22
CA ARG A 95 -1.50 10.96 6.28
C ARG A 95 -1.98 9.62 5.71
N LEU A 96 -1.41 9.20 4.58
CA LEU A 96 -1.72 7.89 4.00
C LEU A 96 -1.13 6.79 4.86
N GLU A 97 -1.95 5.80 5.19
CA GLU A 97 -1.46 4.59 5.86
C GLU A 97 -0.75 3.70 4.85
N VAL A 98 0.51 3.35 5.09
CA VAL A 98 1.24 2.41 4.24
C VAL A 98 0.85 0.98 4.64
N ILE A 99 0.10 0.31 3.76
CA ILE A 99 -0.39 -1.04 3.98
C ILE A 99 0.63 -2.05 3.46
N ALA A 100 1.08 -2.94 4.36
CA ALA A 100 2.04 -3.98 4.01
C ALA A 100 1.46 -4.97 2.97
N ALA A 101 2.25 -5.32 1.96
CA ALA A 101 1.90 -6.36 1.01
C ALA A 101 1.93 -7.73 1.71
N SER A 102 0.74 -8.32 1.93
CA SER A 102 0.57 -9.64 2.51
C SER A 102 0.47 -10.69 1.41
N ASP A 103 0.47 -11.98 1.77
CA ASP A 103 0.20 -13.06 0.80
C ASP A 103 -1.18 -12.88 0.13
N ALA A 104 -2.18 -12.38 0.86
CA ALA A 104 -3.50 -12.08 0.30
C ALA A 104 -3.43 -10.96 -0.74
N HIS A 105 -2.67 -9.88 -0.46
CA HIS A 105 -2.44 -8.80 -1.43
C HIS A 105 -1.76 -9.32 -2.69
N SER A 106 -0.73 -10.15 -2.56
CA SER A 106 -0.02 -10.75 -3.70
C SER A 106 -0.93 -11.64 -4.55
N ARG A 107 -1.75 -12.51 -3.93
CA ARG A 107 -2.72 -13.35 -4.66
C ARG A 107 -3.79 -12.52 -5.35
N GLY A 108 -4.30 -11.48 -4.68
CA GLY A 108 -5.25 -10.54 -5.25
C GLY A 108 -4.66 -9.80 -6.46
N ALA A 109 -3.40 -9.38 -6.37
CA ALA A 109 -2.70 -8.71 -7.46
C ALA A 109 -2.49 -9.66 -8.66
N VAL A 110 -2.17 -10.94 -8.42
CA VAL A 110 -2.10 -11.94 -9.50
C VAL A 110 -3.47 -12.15 -10.16
N ALA A 111 -4.55 -12.21 -9.38
CA ALA A 111 -5.90 -12.32 -9.93
C ALA A 111 -6.28 -11.08 -10.77
N ALA A 112 -5.88 -9.88 -10.33
CA ALA A 112 -6.03 -8.65 -11.11
C ALA A 112 -5.23 -8.71 -12.42
N PHE A 113 -3.97 -9.14 -12.36
CA PHE A 113 -3.11 -9.29 -13.53
C PHE A 113 -3.70 -10.27 -14.55
N GLN A 114 -4.21 -11.42 -14.12
CA GLN A 114 -4.82 -12.40 -15.02
C GLN A 114 -6.02 -11.86 -15.80
N ARG A 115 -6.75 -10.89 -15.23
CA ARG A 115 -7.96 -10.31 -15.83
C ARG A 115 -7.68 -9.04 -16.61
N PHE A 116 -6.77 -8.20 -16.13
CA PHE A 116 -6.60 -6.83 -16.59
C PHE A 116 -5.14 -6.42 -16.81
N GLY A 117 -4.19 -7.33 -16.66
CA GLY A 117 -2.76 -7.02 -16.71
C GLY A 117 -2.20 -6.76 -18.11
N LYS A 118 -1.17 -5.91 -18.22
CA LYS A 118 -0.44 -5.63 -19.47
C LYS A 118 0.11 -6.88 -20.14
N GLY A 119 0.53 -7.89 -19.37
CA GLY A 119 1.04 -9.16 -19.90
C GLY A 119 -0.02 -10.08 -20.52
N VAL A 120 -1.30 -9.80 -20.30
CA VAL A 120 -2.44 -10.57 -20.85
C VAL A 120 -3.37 -9.70 -21.71
N GLY A 121 -2.91 -8.53 -22.16
CA GLY A 121 -3.64 -7.65 -23.06
C GLY A 121 -4.52 -6.59 -22.39
N GLY A 122 -4.46 -6.44 -21.07
CA GLY A 122 -5.13 -5.37 -20.33
C GLY A 122 -4.22 -4.16 -20.03
N PRO A 123 -4.73 -3.12 -19.36
CA PRO A 123 -3.97 -1.90 -19.08
C PRO A 123 -3.14 -1.93 -17.78
N LEU A 124 -3.39 -2.84 -16.84
CA LEU A 124 -2.80 -2.78 -15.49
C LEU A 124 -1.35 -3.26 -15.45
N ASN A 125 -0.47 -2.45 -14.88
CA ASN A 125 0.89 -2.82 -14.52
C ASN A 125 0.97 -3.45 -13.11
N LEU A 126 2.18 -3.75 -12.63
CA LEU A 126 2.37 -4.35 -11.30
C LEU A 126 1.82 -3.48 -10.16
N GLY A 127 2.15 -2.18 -10.14
CA GLY A 127 1.67 -1.23 -9.15
C GLY A 127 0.15 -1.12 -9.17
N ASP A 128 -0.43 -1.06 -10.38
CA ASP A 128 -1.88 -1.02 -10.55
C ASP A 128 -2.57 -2.27 -10.00
N CYS A 129 -1.96 -3.45 -10.18
CA CYS A 129 -2.48 -4.71 -9.64
C CYS A 129 -2.49 -4.72 -8.11
N PHE A 130 -1.48 -4.13 -7.47
CA PHE A 130 -1.45 -4.00 -6.00
C PHE A 130 -2.42 -2.95 -5.48
N ALA A 131 -2.59 -1.83 -6.19
CA ALA A 131 -3.60 -0.83 -5.87
C ALA A 131 -5.02 -1.41 -5.99
N TYR A 132 -5.29 -2.14 -7.07
CA TYR A 132 -6.53 -2.89 -7.27
C TYR A 132 -6.76 -3.92 -6.15
N ALA A 133 -5.74 -4.74 -5.82
CA ALA A 133 -5.88 -5.76 -4.79
C ALA A 133 -6.19 -5.16 -3.41
N LEU A 134 -5.53 -4.06 -3.06
CA LEU A 134 -5.81 -3.34 -1.82
C LEU A 134 -7.26 -2.82 -1.80
N ALA A 135 -7.72 -2.22 -2.90
CA ALA A 135 -9.09 -1.74 -3.02
C ALA A 135 -10.12 -2.86 -2.85
N GLN A 136 -9.87 -4.05 -3.40
CA GLN A 136 -10.80 -5.19 -3.31
C GLN A 136 -10.78 -5.89 -1.94
N ILE A 137 -9.65 -5.89 -1.22
CA ILE A 137 -9.49 -6.62 0.04
C ILE A 137 -9.86 -5.76 1.24
N GLU A 138 -9.37 -4.51 1.28
CA GLU A 138 -9.46 -3.64 2.45
C GLU A 138 -10.29 -2.38 2.19
N GLY A 139 -10.67 -2.10 0.94
CA GLY A 139 -11.21 -0.81 0.56
C GLY A 139 -12.65 -0.75 0.03
N ASP A 140 -13.17 0.48 0.00
CA ASP A 140 -14.49 0.82 -0.56
C ASP A 140 -14.37 1.60 -1.89
N GLY A 141 -13.17 1.58 -2.45
CA GLY A 141 -12.85 2.18 -3.74
C GLY A 141 -11.38 2.51 -3.89
N LEU A 142 -11.02 2.91 -5.11
CA LEU A 142 -9.69 3.27 -5.52
C LEU A 142 -9.66 4.73 -5.99
N LEU A 143 -8.75 5.53 -5.43
CA LEU A 143 -8.41 6.85 -5.93
C LEU A 143 -7.20 6.72 -6.87
N TYR A 144 -7.41 7.05 -8.15
CA TYR A 144 -6.41 6.94 -9.20
C TYR A 144 -6.59 8.05 -10.24
N LYS A 145 -5.57 8.26 -11.08
CA LYS A 145 -5.62 9.11 -12.26
C LYS A 145 -5.68 8.26 -13.53
N GLY A 146 -6.34 8.76 -14.57
CA GLY A 146 -6.35 8.18 -15.92
C GLY A 146 -7.42 7.12 -16.13
N GLU A 147 -7.28 6.33 -17.19
CA GLU A 147 -8.33 5.40 -17.67
C GLU A 147 -7.97 3.92 -17.44
N ASP A 148 -6.80 3.62 -16.86
CA ASP A 148 -6.29 2.24 -16.73
C ASP A 148 -7.25 1.37 -15.91
N PHE A 149 -7.87 1.93 -14.87
CA PHE A 149 -8.87 1.22 -14.05
C PHE A 149 -10.30 1.32 -14.60
N ALA A 150 -10.58 2.18 -15.58
CA ALA A 150 -11.93 2.39 -16.12
C ALA A 150 -12.49 1.14 -16.83
N LYS A 151 -11.61 0.24 -17.28
CA LYS A 151 -11.95 -1.06 -17.89
C LYS A 151 -11.92 -2.23 -16.90
N THR A 152 -11.89 -1.93 -15.60
CA THR A 152 -11.89 -2.93 -14.54
C THR A 152 -13.21 -2.88 -13.78
N ASP A 153 -13.40 -3.82 -12.86
CA ASP A 153 -14.54 -3.87 -11.94
C ASP A 153 -14.26 -3.18 -10.59
N VAL A 154 -13.13 -2.47 -10.44
CA VAL A 154 -12.84 -1.70 -9.22
C VAL A 154 -13.73 -0.46 -9.16
N LYS A 155 -14.28 -0.18 -7.98
CA LYS A 155 -15.04 1.05 -7.73
C LYS A 155 -14.09 2.24 -7.66
N SER A 156 -14.30 3.25 -8.49
CA SER A 156 -13.59 4.53 -8.34
C SER A 156 -14.09 5.31 -7.12
N ALA A 157 -13.16 5.93 -6.40
CA ALA A 157 -13.46 6.63 -5.15
C ALA A 157 -13.91 8.09 -5.35
N LEU A 158 -13.59 8.70 -6.50
CA LEU A 158 -13.82 10.13 -6.79
C LEU A 158 -15.01 10.40 -7.73
N THR A 159 -15.73 9.36 -8.15
CA THR A 159 -16.88 9.49 -9.06
C THR A 159 -18.15 9.94 -8.35
#